data_AF-I4H0M9-F1
#
_entry.id   AF-I4H0M9-F1
#
_cell.length_a   1.000
_cell.length_b   1.000
_cell.length_c   1.000
_cell.angle_alpha   90.00
_cell.angle_beta   90.00
_cell.angle_gamma   90.00
#
_symmetry.space_group_name_H-M   'P 1'
#
loop_
_entity.id
_entity.type
_entity.pdbx_description
1 polymer ?
#
loop_
_entity_poly.entity_id
_entity_poly.type
_entity_poly.pdbx_seq_one_letter_code
_entity_poly.pdbx_strand_id
1 'polypeptide(L)' 'MKLRFYPTPKQESLLRLTLGCVRLVDNKALHVRTQAWCERQERVGYSQTSSMLTEEKKPEKLDFFNGVSRGRLPQGLRHL' A
#
# COMPACT_ATOMS: atom_id res chain seq x y z
N MET A 1 -26.12 4.56 3.85
CA MET A 1 -26.11 5.65 2.84
C MET A 1 -25.35 5.14 1.61
N LYS A 2 -25.94 5.18 0.41
CA LYS A 2 -25.31 4.70 -0.83
C LYS A 2 -24.89 5.91 -1.67
N LEU A 3 -23.59 6.18 -1.74
CA LEU A 3 -23.05 7.24 -2.59
C LEU A 3 -22.87 6.69 -4.02
N ARG A 4 -23.49 7.35 -5.01
CA ARG A 4 -23.19 7.10 -6.42
C ARG A 4 -22.11 8.08 -6.85
N PHE A 5 -21.04 7.57 -7.43
CA PHE A 5 -19.87 8.34 -7.84
C PHE A 5 -19.59 8.07 -9.31
N TYR A 6 -19.45 9.14 -10.11
CA TYR A 6 -19.25 9.09 -11.56
C TYR A 6 -17.95 9.82 -11.92
N PRO A 7 -16.80 9.13 -11.88
CA PRO A 7 -15.51 9.76 -12.16
C PRO A 7 -15.37 10.11 -13.64
N THR A 8 -14.72 11.23 -13.92
CA THR A 8 -14.13 11.49 -15.24
C THR A 8 -13.06 10.45 -15.58
N PRO A 9 -12.72 10.23 -16.87
CA PRO A 9 -11.66 9.28 -17.25
C PRO A 9 -10.32 9.52 -16.55
N LYS A 10 -9.99 10.81 -16.30
CA LYS A 10 -8.78 11.21 -15.55
C LYS A 10 -8.86 10.79 -14.08
N GLN A 11 -10.00 11.00 -13.42
CA GLN A 11 -10.21 10.56 -12.05
C GLN A 11 -10.22 9.04 -11.93
N GLU A 12 -10.83 8.34 -12.89
CA GLU A 12 -10.87 6.88 -12.90
C GLU A 12 -9.46 6.29 -13.01
N SER A 13 -8.61 6.86 -13.87
CA SER A 13 -7.21 6.51 -13.95
C SER A 13 -6.51 6.73 -12.60
N LEU A 14 -6.63 7.92 -12.01
CA LEU A 14 -6.04 8.22 -10.69
C LEU A 14 -6.52 7.27 -9.57
N LEU A 15 -7.78 6.84 -9.62
CA LEU A 15 -8.35 5.90 -8.67
C LEU A 15 -7.79 4.49 -8.87
N ARG A 16 -7.73 4.00 -10.11
CA ARG A 16 -7.06 2.73 -10.43
C ARG A 16 -5.61 2.73 -9.97
N LEU A 17 -4.92 3.86 -10.19
CA LEU A 17 -3.56 4.02 -9.70
C LEU A 17 -3.51 3.91 -8.17
N THR A 18 -4.28 4.75 -7.48
CA THR A 18 -4.27 4.81 -6.01
C THR A 18 -4.66 3.46 -5.37
N LEU A 19 -5.72 2.81 -5.86
CA LEU A 19 -6.17 1.52 -5.34
C LEU A 19 -5.20 0.38 -5.65
N GLY A 20 -4.54 0.43 -6.82
CA GLY A 20 -3.46 -0.50 -7.18
C GLY A 20 -2.28 -0.39 -6.22
N CYS A 21 -1.82 0.83 -5.92
CA CYS A 21 -0.77 1.09 -4.93
C CYS A 21 -1.12 0.50 -3.56
N VAL A 22 -2.32 0.81 -3.06
CA VAL A 22 -2.78 0.35 -1.73
C VAL A 22 -2.79 -1.17 -1.68
N ARG A 23 -3.38 -1.84 -2.67
CA ARG A 23 -3.41 -3.31 -2.74
C ARG A 23 -2.01 -3.92 -2.74
N LEU A 24 -1.06 -3.33 -3.48
CA LEU A 24 0.30 -3.83 -3.52
C LEU A 24 0.98 -3.75 -2.16
N VAL A 25 0.87 -2.59 -1.50
CA VAL A 25 1.46 -2.33 -0.19
C VAL A 25 0.84 -3.24 0.87
N ASP A 26 -0.49 -3.35 0.90
CA ASP A 26 -1.22 -4.19 1.85
C ASP A 26 -0.86 -5.67 1.68
N ASN A 27 -0.80 -6.16 0.43
CA ASN A 27 -0.41 -7.55 0.16
C ASN A 27 1.02 -7.85 0.61
N LYS A 28 1.96 -6.92 0.40
CA LYS A 28 3.33 -7.07 0.88
C LYS A 28 3.39 -7.07 2.40
N ALA A 29 2.73 -6.10 3.04
CA ALA A 29 2.67 -6.00 4.50
C ALA A 29 2.10 -7.29 5.12
N LEU A 30 1.01 -7.79 4.56
CA LEU A 30 0.40 -9.04 4.98
C LEU A 30 1.37 -10.22 4.79
N HIS A 31 2.00 -10.33 3.63
CA HIS A 31 2.97 -11.40 3.35
C HIS A 31 4.11 -11.44 4.36
N VAL A 32 4.73 -10.29 4.65
CA VAL A 32 5.83 -10.18 5.62
C VAL A 32 5.39 -10.60 7.01
N ARG A 33 4.21 -10.13 7.46
CA ARG A 33 3.67 -10.48 8.78
C ARG A 33 3.35 -11.97 8.87
N THR A 34 2.77 -12.54 7.81
CA THR A 34 2.49 -13.99 7.75
C THR A 34 3.77 -14.80 7.80
N GLN A 35 4.80 -14.46 7.01
CA GLN A 35 6.08 -15.18 7.05
C GLN A 35 6.76 -15.08 8.41
N ALA A 36 6.81 -13.88 9.01
CA ALA A 36 7.42 -13.69 10.32
C ALA A 36 6.75 -14.55 11.40
N TRP A 37 5.43 -14.67 11.36
CA TRP A 37 4.70 -15.54 12.28
C TRP A 37 4.95 -17.02 11.98
N CYS A 38 4.83 -17.45 10.72
CA CYS A 38 4.99 -18.85 10.34
C CYS A 38 6.40 -19.39 10.59
N GLU A 39 7.44 -18.59 10.37
CA GLU A 39 8.84 -19.03 10.43
C GLU A 39 9.47 -18.75 11.79
N ARG A 40 9.15 -17.61 12.41
CA ARG A 40 9.84 -17.12 13.61
C ARG A 40 8.93 -16.97 14.82
N GLN A 41 7.62 -17.19 14.68
CA GLN A 41 6.60 -16.88 15.71
C GLN A 41 6.66 -15.42 16.19
N GLU A 42 7.12 -14.52 15.30
CA GLU A 42 7.29 -13.11 15.61
C GLU A 42 6.07 -12.30 15.17
N ARG A 43 5.65 -11.36 16.02
CA ARG A 43 4.65 -10.36 15.65
C ARG A 43 5.35 -9.14 15.09
N VAL A 44 5.21 -8.94 13.78
CA VAL A 44 5.67 -7.73 13.10
C VAL A 44 4.55 -6.68 13.13
N GLY A 45 4.82 -5.55 13.78
CA GLY A 45 3.89 -4.44 13.91
C GLY A 45 3.95 -3.44 12.76
N TYR A 46 3.10 -2.42 12.82
CA TYR A 46 3.02 -1.33 11.84
C TYR A 46 4.38 -0.66 11.59
N SER A 47 5.09 -0.27 12.66
CA SER A 47 6.33 0.49 12.55
C SER A 47 7.41 -0.30 11.79
N GLN A 48 7.57 -1.59 12.13
CA GLN A 48 8.51 -2.48 11.45
C GLN A 48 8.12 -2.71 9.99
N THR A 49 6.84 -2.97 9.72
CA THR A 49 6.37 -3.18 8.35
C THR A 49 6.56 -1.92 7.49
N SER A 50 6.29 -0.74 8.05
CA SER A 50 6.50 0.55 7.38
C SER A 50 7.98 0.81 7.08
N SER A 51 8.89 0.48 8.00
CA SER A 51 10.33 0.60 7.78
C SER A 51 10.81 -0.35 6.67
N MET A 52 10.42 -1.64 6.73
CA MET A 52 10.77 -2.64 5.72
C MET A 52 10.30 -2.22 4.31
N LEU A 53 9.07 -1.73 4.20
CA LEU A 53 8.52 -1.23 2.93
C LEU A 53 9.25 0.03 2.40
N THR A 54 9.81 0.84 3.29
CA THR A 54 10.54 2.05 2.93
C THR A 54 11.98 1.73 2.50
N GLU A 55 12.61 0.75 3.14
CA GLU A 55 13.93 0.23 2.79
C GLU A 55 13.89 -0.57 1.47
N GLU A 56 12.78 -1.27 1.19
CA GLU A 56 12.56 -2.02 -0.05
C GLU A 56 12.25 -1.14 -1.30
N LYS A 57 12.47 0.18 -1.26
CA LYS A 57 12.30 1.05 -2.43
C LYS A 57 13.36 0.79 -3.50
N LYS A 58 13.27 -0.35 -4.19
CA LYS A 58 13.89 -0.58 -5.50
C LYS A 58 13.01 0.09 -6.57
N PRO A 59 13.60 0.90 -7.47
CA PRO A 59 12.85 1.85 -8.30
C PRO A 59 11.93 1.19 -9.34
N GLU A 60 12.24 -0.02 -9.82
CA GLU A 60 11.55 -0.62 -10.97
C GLU A 60 10.08 -1.00 -10.74
N LYS A 61 9.65 -1.25 -9.48
CA LYS A 61 8.23 -1.56 -9.15
C LYS A 61 7.43 -0.35 -8.65
N LEU A 62 8.07 0.81 -8.51
CA LEU A 62 7.49 2.00 -7.89
C LEU A 62 7.36 3.19 -8.85
N ASP A 63 7.69 3.06 -10.13
CA ASP A 63 7.47 4.14 -11.10
C ASP A 63 6.01 4.62 -11.16
N PHE A 64 5.08 3.73 -10.84
CA PHE A 64 3.67 4.04 -10.69
C PHE A 64 3.35 4.95 -9.48
N PHE A 65 4.19 4.96 -8.44
CA PHE A 65 4.09 5.88 -7.31
C PHE A 65 4.52 7.30 -7.66
N ASN A 66 5.32 7.51 -8.70
CA ASN A 66 5.76 8.86 -9.08
C ASN A 66 4.60 9.71 -9.63
N GLY A 67 3.54 9.09 -10.16
CA GLY A 67 2.33 9.78 -10.66
C GLY A 67 1.26 10.08 -9.61
N VAL A 68 1.32 9.45 -8.43
CA VAL A 68 0.32 9.62 -7.36
C VAL A 68 1.01 10.30 -6.18
N SER A 69 0.74 11.61 -6.03
CA SER A 69 1.34 12.47 -5.00
C SER A 69 1.58 11.76 -3.65
N ARG A 70 2.81 11.89 -3.14
CA ARG A 70 3.39 11.17 -1.98
C ARG A 70 2.58 11.30 -0.66
N GLY A 71 1.60 12.20 -0.60
CA GLY A 71 0.82 12.52 0.60
C GLY A 71 -0.33 11.56 0.95
N ARG A 72 -0.62 10.51 0.16
CA ARG A 72 -1.72 9.55 0.43
C ARG A 72 -1.28 8.17 0.95
N LEU A 73 0.02 7.98 1.16
CA LEU A 73 0.61 6.74 1.66
C LEU A 73 0.33 6.44 3.15
N PRO A 74 0.22 7.41 4.09
CA PRO A 74 0.13 7.08 5.51
C PRO A 74 -1.24 6.60 6.02
N GLN A 75 -2.30 6.61 5.20
CA GLN A 75 -3.66 6.38 5.70
C GLN A 75 -4.15 4.94 5.55
N GLY A 76 -3.74 4.23 4.49
CA GLY A 76 -4.10 2.82 4.30
C GLY A 76 -3.50 1.90 5.36
N LEU A 77 -2.29 2.22 5.82
CA LEU A 77 -1.56 1.41 6.80
C LEU A 77 -2.12 1.55 8.23
N ARG A 78 -2.93 2.57 8.56
CA ARG A 78 -3.42 2.82 9.93
C ARG A 78 -4.40 1.76 10.45
N HIS A 79 -4.97 0.94 9.57
CA HIS A 79 -6.00 -0.03 9.92
C HIS A 79 -5.52 -1.51 9.77
N LEU A 80 -4.21 -1.75 9.76
CA LEU A 80 -3.58 -3.09 9.66
C LEU A 80 -2.97 -3.57 10.98
#